data_AF-A0A9W7BW84-F1
#
_entry.id   AF-A0A9W7BW84-F1
#
_cell.length_a   1.000
_cell.length_b   1.000
_cell.length_c   1.000
_cell.angle_alpha   90.00
_cell.angle_beta   90.00
_cell.angle_gamma   90.00
#
_symmetry.space_group_name_H-M   'P 1'
#
loop_
_entity.id
_entity.type
_entity.pdbx_description
1 polymer ?
#
loop_
_entity_poly.entity_id
_entity_poly.type
_entity_poly.pdbx_seq_one_letter_code
_entity_poly.pdbx_strand_id
1 'polypeptide(L)' 'MSSGFGARGGVGRCYDFWLTFESCAKTSSPASLCFDKRDDYLECLHHKKEYKRIKEIQKMREKRESGGDSEEGNH' A
#
# COMPACT_ATOMS: atom_id res chain seq x y z
N MET A 1 -3.59 8.26 13.45
CA MET A 1 -4.93 8.84 13.24
C MET A 1 -5.54 8.18 12.03
N SER A 2 -6.67 7.51 12.22
CA SER A 2 -7.36 6.65 11.25
C SER A 2 -8.55 7.33 10.56
N SER A 3 -8.87 8.59 10.88
CA SER A 3 -10.12 9.25 10.45
C SER A 3 -9.98 10.33 9.37
N GLY A 4 -8.84 10.44 8.68
CA GLY A 4 -8.74 11.29 7.49
C GLY A 4 -8.88 12.80 7.72
N PHE A 5 -8.97 13.28 8.97
CA PHE A 5 -8.85 14.70 9.32
C PHE A 5 -7.71 14.88 10.32
N GLY A 6 -6.71 15.68 9.95
CA GLY A 6 -5.61 16.04 10.83
C GLY A 6 -6.05 17.06 11.88
N ALA A 7 -5.36 17.10 13.02
CA ALA A 7 -5.64 18.04 14.12
C ALA A 7 -5.60 19.53 13.72
N ARG A 8 -5.09 19.86 12.52
CA ARG A 8 -5.05 21.21 11.93
C ARG A 8 -6.14 21.46 10.88
N GLY A 9 -7.19 20.64 10.83
CA GLY A 9 -8.32 20.79 9.89
C GLY A 9 -8.02 20.38 8.45
N GLY A 10 -6.81 19.88 8.16
CA GLY A 10 -6.46 19.35 6.84
C GLY A 10 -7.00 17.93 6.63
N VAL A 11 -7.33 17.60 5.39
CA VAL A 11 -7.62 16.22 5.00
C VAL A 11 -6.35 15.37 5.10
N GLY A 12 -6.49 14.16 5.62
CA GLY A 12 -5.42 13.18 5.73
C GLY A 12 -5.11 12.56 4.37
N ARG A 13 -3.89 12.04 4.21
CA ARG A 13 -3.40 11.47 2.94
C ARG A 13 -4.31 10.41 2.31
N CYS A 14 -5.10 9.68 3.12
CA CYS A 14 -5.97 8.60 2.67
C CYS A 14 -7.46 8.99 2.60
N TYR A 15 -7.78 10.29 2.71
CA TYR A 15 -9.16 10.77 2.74
C TYR A 15 -9.91 10.47 1.42
N ASP A 16 -9.25 10.56 0.27
CA ASP A 16 -9.89 10.28 -1.02
C ASP A 16 -10.30 8.80 -1.19
N PHE A 17 -9.49 7.87 -0.65
CA PHE A 17 -9.85 6.45 -0.59
C PHE A 17 -11.05 6.21 0.32
N TRP A 18 -11.12 6.92 1.45
CA TRP A 18 -12.28 6.88 2.33
C TRP A 18 -13.55 7.38 1.63
N LEU A 19 -13.49 8.53 0.95
CA LEU A 19 -14.63 9.07 0.19
C LEU A 19 -15.13 8.09 -0.89
N THR A 20 -14.20 7.41 -1.55
CA THR A 20 -14.54 6.41 -2.58
C THR A 20 -15.24 5.21 -1.97
N PHE A 21 -14.76 4.71 -0.83
CA PHE A 21 -15.41 3.63 -0.08
C PHE A 21 -16.79 4.06 0.44
N GLU A 22 -16.91 5.25 1.02
CA GLU A 22 -18.17 5.78 1.56
C GLU A 22 -19.22 5.95 0.44
N SER A 23 -18.81 6.50 -0.71
CA SER A 23 -19.68 6.65 -1.87
C SER A 23 -20.17 5.31 -2.40
N CYS A 24 -19.27 4.32 -2.48
CA CYS A 24 -19.62 2.95 -2.88
C CYS A 24 -20.60 2.31 -1.88
N ALA A 25 -20.33 2.43 -0.58
CA ALA A 25 -21.15 1.81 0.46
C ALA A 25 -22.56 2.41 0.55
N LYS A 26 -22.72 3.69 0.19
CA LYS A 26 -24.03 4.36 0.11
C LYS A 26 -24.84 3.95 -1.13
N THR A 27 -24.18 3.62 -2.22
CA THR A 27 -24.83 3.36 -3.52
C THR A 27 -25.07 1.88 -3.80
N SER A 28 -24.33 0.99 -3.16
CA SER A 28 -24.40 -0.45 -3.41
C SER A 28 -25.04 -1.23 -2.27
N SER A 29 -25.82 -2.25 -2.64
CA SER A 29 -26.32 -3.30 -1.74
C SER A 29 -26.11 -4.63 -2.47
N PRO A 30 -25.34 -5.60 -1.94
CA PRO A 30 -24.73 -5.68 -0.61
C PRO A 30 -23.41 -4.91 -0.46
N ALA A 31 -23.09 -4.50 0.77
CA ALA A 31 -21.85 -3.78 1.12
C ALA A 31 -20.55 -4.54 0.82
N SER A 32 -20.63 -5.85 0.56
CA SER A 32 -19.49 -6.67 0.15
C SER A 32 -18.90 -6.26 -1.21
N LEU A 33 -19.69 -5.62 -2.08
CA LEU A 33 -19.22 -5.11 -3.37
C LEU A 33 -18.19 -3.98 -3.21
N CYS A 34 -18.11 -3.36 -2.04
CA CYS A 34 -17.16 -2.28 -1.75
C CYS A 34 -15.94 -2.75 -0.94
N PHE A 35 -15.75 -4.06 -0.75
CA PHE A 35 -14.59 -4.58 -0.01
C PHE A 35 -13.27 -4.22 -0.68
N ASP A 36 -13.22 -4.17 -2.01
CA ASP A 36 -12.02 -3.70 -2.72
C ASP A 36 -11.67 -2.25 -2.35
N LYS A 37 -12.67 -1.36 -2.28
CA LYS A 37 -12.48 0.05 -1.89
C LYS A 37 -12.08 0.19 -0.43
N ARG A 38 -12.62 -0.66 0.44
CA ARG A 38 -12.21 -0.76 1.85
C ARG A 38 -10.74 -1.19 1.94
N ASP A 39 -10.35 -2.18 1.15
CA ASP A 39 -8.99 -2.71 1.16
C ASP A 39 -7.98 -1.68 0.67
N ASP A 40 -8.32 -0.87 -0.33
CA ASP A 40 -7.49 0.26 -0.78
C ASP A 40 -7.31 1.31 0.33
N TYR A 41 -8.38 1.64 1.05
CA TYR A 41 -8.31 2.56 2.18
C TYR A 41 -7.43 2.01 3.32
N LEU A 42 -7.57 0.73 3.66
CA LEU A 42 -6.74 0.07 4.68
C LEU A 42 -5.29 -0.09 4.23
N GLU A 43 -5.04 -0.31 2.93
CA GLU A 43 -3.72 -0.33 2.34
C GLU A 43 -3.05 1.03 2.52
N CYS A 44 -3.71 2.13 2.15
CA CYS A 44 -3.16 3.47 2.32
C CYS A 44 -2.84 3.80 3.80
N LEU A 45 -3.63 3.30 4.75
CA LEU A 45 -3.39 3.54 6.18
C LEU A 45 -2.21 2.74 6.75
N HIS A 46 -1.98 1.52 6.26
CA HIS A 46 -1.04 0.58 6.89
C HIS A 46 0.14 0.19 6.01
N HIS A 47 0.09 0.50 4.72
CA HIS A 47 1.08 0.20 3.69
C HIS A 47 1.59 -1.25 3.70
N LYS A 48 0.75 -2.21 4.12
CA LYS A 48 1.16 -3.61 4.31
C LYS A 48 1.64 -4.25 3.01
N LYS A 49 0.90 -4.01 1.91
CA LYS A 49 1.22 -4.56 0.59
C LYS A 49 2.49 -3.90 0.06
N GLU A 50 2.64 -2.59 0.23
CA GLU A 50 3.83 -1.84 -0.17
C GLU A 50 5.10 -2.30 0.58
N TYR A 51 5.04 -2.40 1.91
CA TYR A 51 6.19 -2.88 2.70
C TYR A 51 6.60 -4.31 2.31
N LYS A 52 5.63 -5.18 2.05
CA LYS A 52 5.91 -6.54 1.58
C LYS A 52 6.63 -6.51 0.22
N ARG A 53 6.13 -5.71 -0.73
CA ARG A 53 6.72 -5.57 -2.06
C ARG A 53 8.14 -5.01 -2.00
N ILE A 54 8.38 -3.96 -1.21
CA ILE A 54 9.72 -3.39 -1.02
C ILE A 54 10.67 -4.44 -0.47
N LYS A 55 10.25 -5.20 0.54
CA LYS A 55 11.06 -6.26 1.13
C LYS A 55 11.40 -7.37 0.13
N GLU A 56 10.45 -7.76 -0.72
CA GLU A 56 10.69 -8.73 -1.79
C GLU A 56 11.71 -8.20 -2.81
N ILE A 57 11.57 -6.94 -3.24
CA ILE A 57 12.52 -6.30 -4.18
C ILE A 57 13.91 -6.20 -3.55
N GLN A 58 14.03 -5.79 -2.29
CA GLN A 58 15.29 -5.71 -1.56
C GLN A 58 15.97 -7.08 -1.50
N LYS A 59 15.23 -8.12 -1.12
CA LYS A 59 15.74 -9.50 -1.10
C LYS A 59 16.22 -9.98 -2.48
N MET A 60 15.52 -9.58 -3.55
CA MET A 60 15.95 -9.90 -4.92
C MET A 60 17.23 -9.14 -5.32
N ARG A 61 17.36 -7.88 -4.91
CA ARG A 61 18.56 -7.06 -5.14
C ARG A 61 19.76 -7.62 -4.39
N GLU A 62 19.61 -7.90 -3.09
CA GLU A 62 20.64 -8.53 -2.25
C GLU A 62 21.16 -9.84 -2.87
N LYS A 63 20.26 -10.70 -3.36
CA LYS A 63 20.65 -11.95 -4.03
C LYS A 63 21.42 -11.74 -5.33
N ARG A 64 21.09 -10.69 -6.09
CA ARG A 64 21.79 -10.34 -7.34
C ARG A 64 23.18 -9.78 -7.04
N GLU A 65 23.29 -8.96 -5.99
CA GLU A 65 24.54 -8.39 -5.53
C GLU A 65 25.45 -9.48 -4.93
N SER A 66 24.93 -10.36 -4.08
CA SER A 66 25.70 -11.48 -3.50
C SER A 66 26.04 -12.59 -4.50
N GLY A 67 25.26 -12.71 -5.58
CA GLY A 67 25.52 -13.65 -6.68
C GLY A 67 26.37 -13.07 -7.81
N GLY A 68 26.66 -11.77 -7.78
CA GLY A 68 27.51 -11.06 -8.76
C GLY A 68 28.99 -11.05 -8.40
N ASP A 69 29.38 -11.58 -7.23
CA ASP A 69 30.76 -11.57 -6.73
C ASP A 69 31.54 -12.84 -7.13
N SER A 70 31.29 -13.40 -8.32
CA SER A 70 31.93 -14.64 -8.81
C SER A 70 32.49 -14.59 -10.24
N GLU A 71 32.36 -13.48 -10.98
CA GLU A 71 32.77 -13.44 -12.40
C GLU A 71 33.50 -12.16 -12.85
N GLU A 72 34.27 -11.49 -11.98
CA GLU A 72 35.19 -10.43 -12.46
C GLU A 72 36.53 -10.47 -11.70
N GLY A 73 37.37 -11.44 -12.07
CA GLY A 73 38.70 -11.59 -11.50
C GLY A 73 39.52 -12.76 -12.06
N ASN A 74 39.48 -13.03 -13.37
CA ASN A 74 40.53 -13.83 -14.02
C ASN A 74 40.56 -13.63 -15.55
N HIS A 75 41.21 -12.56 -16.03
CA HIS A 75 42.14 -12.63 -17.17
C HIS A 75 43.03 -11.38 -17.21
#